data_AF-A0A9D9KYD3-F1
#
_entry.id   AF-A0A9D9KYD3-F1
#
_cell.length_a   1.000
_cell.length_b   1.000
_cell.length_c   1.000
_cell.angle_alpha   90.00
_cell.angle_beta   90.00
_cell.angle_gamma   90.00
#
_symmetry.space_group_name_H-M   'P 1'
#
loop_
_entity.id
_entity.type
_entity.pdbx_description
1 polymer ?
#
loop_
_entity_poly.entity_id
_entity_poly.type
_entity_poly.pdbx_seq_one_letter_code
_entity_poly.pdbx_strand_id
1 'polypeptide(L)'
;MADIKQSSLELIGGTPILKLNNYTKKAGISNATILAKLEYLNPAGSVKDRIALAMIEDAEKKGILKPGATIIEPTSGNTGIGLAAVAAAKGYKAILTLPDTMSVERRTLLAAYGADLVLTEGAKGMKGAIAKANELNKEIEGSVILGQFVNPANAEAHRKTTGPEIWDQTDGKVDIFVAGVGTGGTLTGVGEFLKSKNPDIKIVAVEPATSPVLSKGEAGPHKIQGIGAGFVPDVLNT
;
A
#
# COMPACT_ATOMS: atom_id res chain seq x y z
N MET A 1 -25.35 -18.55 -12.60
CA MET A 1 -25.23 -18.47 -11.12
C MET A 1 -25.20 -17.00 -10.75
N ALA A 2 -25.77 -16.61 -9.61
CA ALA A 2 -25.69 -15.22 -9.13
C ALA A 2 -24.25 -14.88 -8.72
N ASP A 3 -23.77 -13.67 -9.02
CA ASP A 3 -22.44 -13.20 -8.63
C ASP A 3 -22.45 -12.71 -7.17
N ILE A 4 -22.43 -13.65 -6.22
CA ILE A 4 -22.46 -13.39 -4.78
C ILE A 4 -21.09 -13.71 -4.18
N LYS A 5 -20.39 -12.69 -3.70
CA LYS A 5 -19.08 -12.82 -3.03
C LYS A 5 -19.26 -13.47 -1.66
N GLN A 6 -18.34 -14.37 -1.30
CA GLN A 6 -18.32 -15.13 -0.05
C GLN A 6 -17.37 -14.52 0.98
N SER A 7 -16.46 -13.64 0.55
CA SER A 7 -15.51 -12.95 1.41
C SER A 7 -15.34 -11.49 1.02
N SER A 8 -15.06 -10.63 1.99
CA SER A 8 -14.65 -9.24 1.75
C SER A 8 -13.36 -9.14 0.93
N LEU A 9 -12.54 -10.19 0.93
CA LEU A 9 -11.31 -10.25 0.15
C LEU A 9 -11.56 -10.24 -1.36
N GLU A 10 -12.70 -10.78 -1.80
CA GLU A 10 -13.10 -10.79 -3.22
C GLU A 10 -13.52 -9.40 -3.72
N LEU A 11 -13.70 -8.44 -2.81
CA LEU A 11 -14.02 -7.04 -3.09
C LEU A 11 -12.77 -6.16 -3.14
N ILE A 12 -11.58 -6.71 -2.89
CA ILE A 12 -10.31 -5.98 -3.02
C ILE A 12 -9.97 -5.86 -4.50
N GLY A 13 -9.72 -4.62 -4.95
CA GLY A 13 -9.51 -4.30 -6.35
C GLY A 13 -10.78 -4.03 -7.13
N GLY A 14 -10.69 -4.05 -8.46
CA GLY A 14 -11.83 -3.68 -9.32
C GLY A 14 -12.33 -2.25 -9.10
N THR A 15 -11.48 -1.36 -8.57
CA THR A 15 -11.87 -0.01 -8.19
C THR A 15 -12.22 0.82 -9.43
N PRO A 16 -13.17 1.75 -9.35
CA PRO A 16 -13.57 2.53 -10.52
C PRO A 16 -12.55 3.63 -10.87
N ILE A 17 -12.65 4.11 -12.12
CA ILE A 17 -12.02 5.36 -12.57
C ILE A 17 -13.08 6.46 -12.65
N LEU A 18 -12.73 7.66 -12.18
CA LEU A 18 -13.57 8.84 -12.29
C LEU A 18 -12.86 9.94 -13.10
N LYS A 19 -13.57 10.51 -14.08
CA LYS A 19 -13.09 11.70 -14.80
C LYS A 19 -13.25 12.97 -13.96
N LEU A 20 -12.19 13.73 -13.80
CA LEU A 20 -12.14 14.91 -12.92
C LEU A 20 -12.63 16.19 -13.62
N ASN A 21 -13.87 16.19 -14.12
CA ASN A 21 -14.43 17.27 -14.96
C ASN A 21 -14.36 18.68 -14.33
N ASN A 22 -14.74 18.81 -13.05
CA ASN A 22 -14.77 20.14 -12.41
C ASN A 22 -13.36 20.64 -12.04
N TYR A 23 -12.44 19.74 -11.66
CA TYR A 23 -11.06 20.10 -11.37
C TYR A 23 -10.30 20.52 -12.63
N THR A 24 -10.47 19.78 -13.73
CA THR A 24 -9.87 20.11 -15.04
C THR A 24 -10.34 21.48 -15.52
N LYS A 25 -11.66 21.73 -15.49
CA LYS A 25 -12.23 23.04 -15.84
C LYS A 25 -11.68 24.17 -14.97
N LYS A 26 -11.62 23.98 -13.64
CA LYS A 26 -11.09 24.97 -12.70
C LYS A 26 -9.61 25.28 -12.94
N ALA A 27 -8.83 24.28 -13.35
CA ALA A 27 -7.41 24.42 -13.67
C ALA A 27 -7.15 24.96 -15.09
N GLY A 28 -8.20 25.26 -15.88
CA GLY A 28 -8.05 25.72 -17.27
C GLY A 28 -7.54 24.65 -18.24
N ILE A 29 -7.66 23.37 -17.89
CA ILE A 29 -7.17 22.25 -18.69
C ILE A 29 -8.26 21.83 -19.67
N SER A 30 -8.03 22.06 -20.96
CA SER A 30 -8.97 21.71 -22.05
C SER A 30 -8.42 20.67 -23.03
N ASN A 31 -7.11 20.46 -23.05
CA ASN A 31 -6.39 19.60 -23.99
C ASN A 31 -5.93 18.27 -23.39
N ALA A 32 -6.36 17.93 -22.18
CA ALA A 32 -6.03 16.67 -21.52
C ALA A 32 -7.23 16.11 -20.74
N THR A 33 -7.35 14.78 -20.71
CA THR A 33 -8.32 14.08 -19.86
C THR A 33 -7.63 13.64 -18.58
N ILE A 34 -8.10 14.12 -17.42
CA ILE A 34 -7.60 13.69 -16.11
C ILE A 34 -8.57 12.70 -15.48
N LEU A 35 -8.04 11.53 -15.16
CA LEU A 35 -8.75 10.40 -14.57
C LEU A 35 -8.16 10.10 -13.18
N ALA A 36 -9.01 9.73 -12.23
CA ALA A 36 -8.61 9.29 -10.90
C ALA A 36 -9.03 7.83 -10.69
N LYS A 37 -8.06 6.97 -10.33
CA LYS A 37 -8.29 5.60 -9.90
C LYS A 37 -8.65 5.60 -8.41
N LEU A 38 -9.88 5.23 -8.06
CA LEU A 38 -10.46 5.48 -6.74
C LEU A 38 -10.14 4.37 -5.73
N GLU A 39 -8.87 4.24 -5.36
CA GLU A 39 -8.40 3.21 -4.43
C GLU A 39 -8.94 3.31 -2.99
N TYR A 40 -9.58 4.42 -2.62
CA TYR A 40 -10.27 4.54 -1.33
C TYR A 40 -11.57 3.70 -1.28
N LEU A 41 -12.03 3.16 -2.41
CA LEU A 41 -13.20 2.28 -2.49
C LEU A 41 -12.87 0.80 -2.28
N ASN A 42 -11.62 0.46 -1.97
CA ASN A 42 -11.32 -0.88 -1.44
C ASN A 42 -12.00 -1.07 -0.06
N PRO A 43 -12.28 -2.31 0.37
CA PRO A 43 -13.12 -2.60 1.54
C PRO A 43 -12.65 -1.97 2.86
N ALA A 44 -11.34 -1.89 3.11
CA ALA A 44 -10.77 -1.26 4.30
C ALA A 44 -10.31 0.19 4.04
N GLY A 45 -10.68 0.74 2.87
CA GLY A 45 -10.64 2.17 2.57
C GLY A 45 -9.35 2.66 1.90
N SER A 46 -8.49 1.79 1.37
CA SER A 46 -7.26 2.24 0.72
C SER A 46 -6.64 1.26 -0.28
N VAL A 47 -5.67 1.76 -1.07
CA VAL A 47 -4.81 0.96 -1.96
C VAL A 47 -4.05 -0.16 -1.26
N LYS A 48 -3.87 -0.08 0.07
CA LYS A 48 -3.05 -1.04 0.83
C LYS A 48 -3.71 -2.39 1.02
N ASP A 49 -5.03 -2.48 0.83
CA ASP A 49 -5.77 -3.74 0.88
C ASP A 49 -5.23 -4.73 -0.16
N ARG A 50 -4.85 -4.23 -1.35
CA ARG A 50 -4.24 -5.02 -2.42
C ARG A 50 -2.94 -5.69 -1.98
N ILE A 51 -2.04 -4.90 -1.38
CA ILE A 51 -0.72 -5.42 -0.99
C ILE A 51 -0.81 -6.28 0.25
N ALA A 52 -1.74 -5.99 1.16
CA ALA A 52 -2.01 -6.82 2.33
C ALA A 52 -2.44 -8.23 1.90
N LEU A 53 -3.42 -8.32 1.01
CA LEU A 53 -3.85 -9.60 0.44
C LEU A 53 -2.71 -10.30 -0.29
N ALA A 54 -2.01 -9.60 -1.17
CA ALA A 54 -0.94 -10.20 -1.98
C ALA A 54 0.23 -10.71 -1.14
N MET A 55 0.69 -9.95 -0.14
CA MET A 55 1.80 -10.37 0.73
C MET A 55 1.41 -11.58 1.60
N ILE A 56 0.18 -11.61 2.12
CA ILE A 56 -0.32 -12.74 2.91
C ILE A 56 -0.43 -13.99 2.03
N GLU A 57 -1.07 -13.90 0.85
CA GLU A 57 -1.19 -15.03 -0.05
C GLU A 57 0.15 -15.53 -0.59
N ASP A 58 1.10 -14.65 -0.85
CA ASP A 58 2.45 -15.03 -1.26
C ASP A 58 3.16 -15.83 -0.14
N ALA A 59 3.05 -15.37 1.11
CA ALA A 59 3.60 -16.08 2.28
C ALA A 59 2.91 -17.43 2.52
N GLU A 60 1.59 -17.52 2.31
CA GLU A 60 0.83 -18.78 2.33
C GLU A 60 1.32 -19.75 1.25
N LYS A 61 1.43 -19.29 -0.01
CA LYS A 61 1.86 -20.10 -1.16
C LYS A 61 3.29 -20.63 -0.99
N LYS A 62 4.17 -19.84 -0.37
CA LYS A 62 5.55 -20.24 -0.03
C LYS A 62 5.63 -21.14 1.20
N GLY A 63 4.51 -21.34 1.91
CA GLY A 63 4.47 -22.11 3.15
C GLY A 63 5.17 -21.45 4.33
N ILE A 64 5.49 -20.14 4.22
CA ILE A 64 6.11 -19.34 5.29
C ILE A 64 5.06 -19.02 6.36
N LEU A 65 3.86 -18.63 5.93
CA LEU A 65 2.74 -18.36 6.82
C LEU A 65 1.90 -19.62 7.01
N LYS A 66 1.82 -20.13 8.25
CA LYS A 66 1.03 -21.32 8.60
C LYS A 66 -0.36 -20.91 9.12
N PRO A 67 -1.40 -21.75 8.99
CA PRO A 67 -2.73 -21.46 9.52
C PRO A 67 -2.70 -21.03 11.00
N GLY A 68 -3.37 -19.93 11.33
CA GLY A 68 -3.42 -19.39 12.70
C GLY A 68 -2.15 -18.68 13.18
N ALA A 69 -1.12 -18.55 12.34
CA ALA A 69 0.10 -17.82 12.66
C ALA A 69 -0.13 -16.33 12.91
N THR A 70 0.90 -15.68 13.45
CA THR A 70 0.90 -14.24 13.76
C THR A 70 1.64 -13.46 12.69
N ILE A 71 0.97 -12.49 12.09
CA ILE A 71 1.57 -11.50 11.20
C ILE A 71 2.03 -10.32 12.03
N ILE A 72 3.26 -9.85 11.81
CA ILE A 72 3.82 -8.67 12.48
C ILE A 72 4.16 -7.64 11.40
N GLU A 73 3.79 -6.39 11.57
CA GLU A 73 4.24 -5.32 10.65
C GLU A 73 4.51 -4.01 11.39
N PRO A 74 5.70 -3.39 11.20
CA PRO A 74 5.96 -2.05 11.72
C PRO A 74 5.26 -1.01 10.85
N THR A 75 4.10 -0.53 11.28
CA THR A 75 3.30 0.44 10.53
C THR A 75 2.26 1.15 11.39
N SER A 76 2.10 2.45 11.18
CA SER A 76 0.97 3.26 11.68
C SER A 76 -0.01 3.66 10.57
N GLY A 77 0.30 3.27 9.32
CA GLY A 77 -0.38 3.70 8.12
C GLY A 77 -1.48 2.76 7.65
N ASN A 78 -1.90 2.91 6.40
CA ASN A 78 -2.99 2.12 5.83
C ASN A 78 -2.63 0.65 5.64
N THR A 79 -1.33 0.32 5.56
CA THR A 79 -0.87 -1.09 5.51
C THR A 79 -1.27 -1.85 6.76
N GLY A 80 -1.27 -1.21 7.93
CA GLY A 80 -1.72 -1.86 9.17
C GLY A 80 -3.22 -2.18 9.13
N ILE A 81 -4.03 -1.26 8.62
CA ILE A 81 -5.48 -1.46 8.44
C ILE A 81 -5.75 -2.62 7.48
N GLY A 82 -5.13 -2.59 6.29
CA GLY A 82 -5.29 -3.64 5.29
C GLY A 82 -4.85 -5.01 5.81
N LEU A 83 -3.71 -5.09 6.49
CA LEU A 83 -3.23 -6.35 7.08
C LEU A 83 -4.15 -6.87 8.18
N ALA A 84 -4.64 -6.00 9.06
CA ALA A 84 -5.58 -6.38 10.11
C ALA A 84 -6.89 -6.95 9.51
N ALA A 85 -7.46 -6.25 8.52
CA ALA A 85 -8.67 -6.69 7.84
C ALA A 85 -8.49 -8.04 7.12
N VAL A 86 -7.39 -8.21 6.39
CA VAL A 86 -7.12 -9.47 5.67
C VAL A 86 -6.78 -10.61 6.63
N ALA A 87 -6.00 -10.33 7.68
CA ALA A 87 -5.66 -11.30 8.72
C ALA A 87 -6.92 -11.82 9.41
N ALA A 88 -7.82 -10.92 9.82
CA ALA A 88 -9.10 -11.29 10.42
C ALA A 88 -9.95 -12.17 9.49
N ALA A 89 -10.04 -11.81 8.19
CA ALA A 89 -10.79 -12.59 7.21
C ALA A 89 -10.19 -13.98 6.92
N LYS A 90 -8.87 -14.15 7.09
CA LYS A 90 -8.15 -15.42 6.85
C LYS A 90 -7.85 -16.22 8.13
N GLY A 91 -8.19 -15.70 9.31
CA GLY A 91 -7.97 -16.37 10.59
C GLY A 91 -6.53 -16.29 11.13
N TYR A 92 -5.80 -15.21 10.80
CA TYR A 92 -4.49 -14.90 11.37
C TYR A 92 -4.59 -13.89 12.50
N LYS A 93 -3.58 -13.88 13.38
CA LYS A 93 -3.38 -12.77 14.33
C LYS A 93 -2.56 -11.68 13.66
N ALA A 94 -2.84 -10.42 13.96
CA ALA A 94 -2.05 -9.29 13.46
C ALA A 94 -1.52 -8.47 14.64
N ILE A 95 -0.20 -8.28 14.70
CA ILE A 95 0.46 -7.38 15.64
C ILE A 95 1.10 -6.23 14.86
N LEU A 96 0.75 -5.00 15.21
CA LEU A 96 1.30 -3.80 14.60
C LEU A 96 2.18 -3.07 15.61
N THR A 97 3.44 -2.85 15.25
CA THR A 97 4.34 -2.01 16.05
C THR A 97 4.33 -0.58 15.52
N LEU A 98 4.15 0.39 16.40
CA LEU A 98 4.03 1.79 16.02
C LEU A 98 4.46 2.75 17.13
N PRO A 99 4.97 3.95 16.80
CA PRO A 99 5.30 4.96 17.80
C PRO A 99 4.07 5.45 18.59
N ASP A 100 4.23 5.71 19.87
CA ASP A 100 3.19 6.25 20.76
C ASP A 100 2.72 7.68 20.42
N THR A 101 3.49 8.39 19.58
CA THR A 101 3.14 9.71 19.02
C THR A 101 1.99 9.65 18.01
N MET A 102 1.54 8.45 17.61
CA MET A 102 0.37 8.29 16.75
C MET A 102 -0.93 8.64 17.51
N SER A 103 -1.81 9.39 16.84
CA SER A 103 -3.10 9.83 17.39
C SER A 103 -3.92 8.67 17.96
N VAL A 104 -4.68 8.93 19.03
CA VAL A 104 -5.56 7.92 19.66
C VAL A 104 -6.55 7.36 18.65
N GLU A 105 -7.15 8.21 17.83
CA GLU A 105 -8.12 7.85 16.79
C GLU A 105 -7.56 6.81 15.82
N ARG A 106 -6.29 6.97 15.44
CA ARG A 106 -5.58 6.03 14.55
C ARG A 106 -5.35 4.68 15.23
N ARG A 107 -4.99 4.68 16.52
CA ARG A 107 -4.83 3.47 17.32
C ARG A 107 -6.16 2.74 17.49
N THR A 108 -7.22 3.47 17.84
CA THR A 108 -8.57 2.92 17.96
C THR A 108 -9.05 2.28 16.66
N LEU A 109 -8.82 2.93 15.52
CA LEU A 109 -9.17 2.38 14.22
C LEU A 109 -8.45 1.05 13.94
N LEU A 110 -7.13 1.00 14.14
CA LEU A 110 -6.34 -0.23 13.91
C LEU A 110 -6.79 -1.36 14.83
N ALA A 111 -7.02 -1.08 16.12
CA ALA A 111 -7.52 -2.04 17.08
C ALA A 111 -8.93 -2.55 16.73
N ALA A 112 -9.80 -1.68 16.18
CA ALA A 112 -11.14 -2.06 15.75
C ALA A 112 -11.13 -3.06 14.58
N TYR A 113 -10.07 -3.09 13.77
CA TYR A 113 -9.86 -4.12 12.74
C TYR A 113 -9.26 -5.42 13.30
N GLY A 114 -9.12 -5.55 14.63
CA GLY A 114 -8.66 -6.76 15.29
C GLY A 114 -7.15 -6.91 15.40
N ALA A 115 -6.39 -5.83 15.17
CA ALA A 115 -4.94 -5.85 15.38
C ALA A 115 -4.55 -5.55 16.82
N ASP A 116 -3.63 -6.34 17.36
CA ASP A 116 -2.92 -6.02 18.60
C ASP A 116 -1.89 -4.93 18.33
N LEU A 117 -1.90 -3.88 19.16
CA LEU A 117 -1.01 -2.75 19.01
C LEU A 117 0.10 -2.78 20.04
N VAL A 118 1.34 -2.77 19.57
CA VAL A 118 2.53 -2.65 20.43
C VAL A 118 3.14 -1.27 20.21
N LEU A 119 3.00 -0.42 21.23
CA LEU A 119 3.53 0.94 21.17
C LEU A 119 5.04 0.96 21.45
N THR A 120 5.76 1.79 20.71
CA THR A 120 7.19 2.05 20.90
C THR A 120 7.43 3.52 21.21
N GLU A 121 8.59 3.84 21.81
CA GLU A 121 8.97 5.22 22.12
C GLU A 121 8.94 6.13 20.87
N GLY A 122 8.16 7.22 20.96
CA GLY A 122 8.01 8.23 19.91
C GLY A 122 9.33 8.77 19.35
N ALA A 123 10.31 9.01 20.24
CA ALA A 123 11.62 9.56 19.88
C ALA A 123 12.42 8.67 18.92
N LYS A 124 12.19 7.35 18.95
CA LYS A 124 12.84 6.39 18.03
C LYS A 124 12.12 6.28 16.69
N GLY A 125 10.92 6.85 16.57
CA GLY A 125 10.10 6.82 15.36
C GLY A 125 9.94 5.41 14.78
N MET A 126 9.90 5.32 13.45
CA MET A 126 9.75 4.03 12.75
C MET A 126 10.93 3.07 12.96
N LYS A 127 12.14 3.57 13.24
CA LYS A 127 13.29 2.70 13.56
C LYS A 127 13.02 1.90 14.84
N GLY A 128 12.41 2.53 15.84
CA GLY A 128 11.97 1.87 17.07
C GLY A 128 10.89 0.81 16.82
N ALA A 129 9.89 1.14 16.00
CA ALA A 129 8.84 0.19 15.61
C ALA A 129 9.40 -1.05 14.88
N ILE A 130 10.34 -0.86 13.94
CA ILE A 130 11.02 -1.95 13.23
C ILE A 130 11.82 -2.83 14.20
N ALA A 131 12.59 -2.21 15.11
CA ALA A 131 13.35 -2.97 16.11
C ALA A 131 12.43 -3.84 16.99
N LYS A 132 11.29 -3.28 17.45
CA LYS A 132 10.31 -4.03 18.24
C LYS A 132 9.63 -5.14 17.43
N ALA A 133 9.33 -4.92 16.14
CA ALA A 133 8.77 -5.96 15.28
C ALA A 133 9.75 -7.15 15.17
N ASN A 134 11.03 -6.87 14.97
CA ASN A 134 12.07 -7.91 14.90
C ASN A 134 12.27 -8.66 16.23
N GLU A 135 12.14 -7.97 17.36
CA GLU A 135 12.17 -8.59 18.69
C GLU A 135 11.00 -9.56 18.85
N LEU A 136 9.76 -9.11 18.61
CA LEU A 136 8.56 -9.94 18.69
C LEU A 136 8.61 -11.13 17.73
N ASN A 137 9.16 -10.96 16.54
CA ASN A 137 9.30 -12.04 15.57
C ASN A 137 10.27 -13.15 16.02
N LYS A 138 11.21 -12.85 16.93
CA LYS A 138 12.09 -13.85 17.54
C LYS A 138 11.43 -14.57 18.71
N GLU A 139 10.50 -13.90 19.39
CA GLU A 139 9.81 -14.44 20.58
C GLU A 139 8.57 -15.25 20.22
N ILE A 140 7.86 -14.87 19.17
CA ILE A 140 6.61 -15.51 18.75
C ILE A 140 6.92 -16.55 17.68
N GLU A 141 6.94 -17.81 18.09
CA GLU A 141 7.17 -18.94 17.18
C GLU A 141 6.16 -18.94 16.01
N GLY A 142 6.67 -19.12 14.79
CA GLY A 142 5.86 -19.14 13.57
C GLY A 142 5.32 -17.79 13.13
N SER A 143 5.68 -16.68 13.80
CA SER A 143 5.33 -15.34 13.34
C SER A 143 6.11 -14.92 12.09
N VAL A 144 5.52 -14.00 11.32
CA VAL A 144 6.08 -13.52 10.05
C VAL A 144 5.99 -12.00 9.98
N ILE A 145 7.12 -11.35 9.68
CA ILE A 145 7.15 -9.97 9.23
C ILE A 145 6.99 -9.93 7.71
N LEU A 146 5.98 -9.23 7.20
CA LEU A 146 5.70 -9.21 5.76
C LEU A 146 6.61 -8.23 5.01
N GLY A 147 6.92 -7.07 5.60
CA GLY A 147 7.95 -6.15 5.12
C GLY A 147 7.55 -5.40 3.85
N GLN A 148 6.57 -4.49 3.94
CA GLN A 148 6.00 -3.80 2.77
C GLN A 148 7.01 -3.04 1.87
N PHE A 149 8.17 -2.63 2.40
CA PHE A 149 9.18 -1.87 1.66
C PHE A 149 10.15 -2.73 0.86
N VAL A 150 10.22 -4.04 1.16
CA VAL A 150 11.17 -4.99 0.55
C VAL A 150 10.46 -6.17 -0.14
N ASN A 151 9.21 -6.45 0.22
CA ASN A 151 8.48 -7.61 -0.27
C ASN A 151 8.03 -7.42 -1.73
N PRO A 152 8.50 -8.24 -2.69
CA PRO A 152 8.14 -8.10 -4.10
C PRO A 152 6.64 -8.31 -4.37
N ALA A 153 5.92 -9.01 -3.48
CA ALA A 153 4.47 -9.19 -3.60
C ALA A 153 3.71 -7.85 -3.55
N ASN A 154 4.29 -6.80 -2.98
CA ASN A 154 3.74 -5.44 -3.02
C ASN A 154 3.64 -4.91 -4.47
N ALA A 155 4.76 -4.84 -5.19
CA ALA A 155 4.74 -4.41 -6.59
C ALA A 155 3.97 -5.39 -7.49
N GLU A 156 4.09 -6.70 -7.22
CA GLU A 156 3.38 -7.73 -7.97
C GLU A 156 1.86 -7.57 -7.89
N ALA A 157 1.32 -7.20 -6.72
CA ALA A 157 -0.11 -6.94 -6.56
C ALA A 157 -0.61 -5.92 -7.60
N HIS A 158 0.15 -4.84 -7.77
CA HIS A 158 -0.16 -3.77 -8.70
C HIS A 158 0.08 -4.16 -10.16
N ARG A 159 1.12 -4.96 -10.43
CA ARG A 159 1.41 -5.48 -11.78
C ARG A 159 0.33 -6.43 -12.28
N LYS A 160 -0.23 -7.26 -11.39
CA LYS A 160 -1.28 -8.24 -11.71
C LYS A 160 -2.69 -7.69 -11.69
N THR A 161 -2.94 -6.57 -11.01
CA THR A 161 -4.31 -6.04 -10.84
C THR A 161 -4.41 -4.58 -11.26
N THR A 162 -3.81 -3.66 -10.50
CA THR A 162 -3.98 -2.21 -10.71
C THR A 162 -3.57 -1.74 -12.11
N GLY A 163 -2.46 -2.24 -12.64
CA GLY A 163 -2.00 -1.95 -14.01
C GLY A 163 -2.99 -2.43 -15.08
N PRO A 164 -3.34 -3.72 -15.11
CA PRO A 164 -4.37 -4.26 -16.00
C PRO A 164 -5.71 -3.52 -15.90
N GLU A 165 -6.19 -3.24 -14.69
CA GLU A 165 -7.44 -2.52 -14.49
C GLU A 165 -7.40 -1.12 -15.14
N ILE A 166 -6.31 -0.37 -14.97
CA ILE A 166 -6.16 0.95 -15.59
C ILE A 166 -6.12 0.83 -17.13
N TRP A 167 -5.37 -0.15 -17.64
CA TRP A 167 -5.28 -0.39 -19.08
C TRP A 167 -6.65 -0.69 -19.70
N ASP A 168 -7.38 -1.64 -19.11
CA ASP A 168 -8.69 -2.05 -19.59
C ASP A 168 -9.73 -0.93 -19.45
N GLN A 169 -9.76 -0.24 -18.31
CA GLN A 169 -10.70 0.87 -18.06
C GLN A 169 -10.44 2.12 -18.92
N THR A 170 -9.27 2.20 -19.57
CA THR A 170 -8.91 3.30 -20.48
C THR A 170 -8.86 2.86 -21.95
N ASP A 171 -9.30 1.64 -22.27
CA ASP A 171 -9.19 1.04 -23.60
C ASP A 171 -7.75 1.10 -24.16
N GLY A 172 -6.74 0.99 -23.30
CA GLY A 172 -5.33 1.12 -23.66
C GLY A 172 -4.87 2.52 -24.05
N LYS A 173 -5.67 3.56 -23.80
CA LYS A 173 -5.40 4.96 -24.18
C LYS A 173 -4.75 5.80 -23.06
N VAL A 174 -4.21 5.16 -22.02
CA VAL A 174 -3.47 5.87 -20.97
C VAL A 174 -2.10 6.30 -21.49
N ASP A 175 -1.85 7.61 -21.55
CA ASP A 175 -0.55 8.16 -21.99
C ASP A 175 0.42 8.41 -20.82
N ILE A 176 -0.11 8.77 -19.66
CA ILE A 176 0.65 9.18 -18.47
C ILE A 176 0.01 8.58 -17.22
N PHE A 177 0.82 7.92 -16.39
CA PHE A 177 0.44 7.47 -15.06
C PHE A 177 1.20 8.27 -13.99
N VAL A 178 0.48 8.83 -13.03
CA VAL A 178 1.03 9.66 -11.95
C VAL A 178 0.69 9.03 -10.61
N ALA A 179 1.68 8.78 -9.75
CA ALA A 179 1.44 8.23 -8.42
C ALA A 179 2.40 8.80 -7.37
N GLY A 180 1.85 9.06 -6.18
CA GLY A 180 2.64 9.38 -5.00
C GLY A 180 3.42 8.17 -4.49
N VAL A 181 4.70 8.38 -4.15
CA VAL A 181 5.61 7.28 -3.77
C VAL A 181 5.72 7.16 -2.26
N GLY A 182 5.09 6.11 -1.71
CA GLY A 182 5.33 5.61 -0.36
C GLY A 182 6.33 4.47 -0.36
N THR A 183 5.84 3.23 -0.51
CA THR A 183 6.67 2.02 -0.68
C THR A 183 7.20 1.85 -2.11
N GLY A 184 6.68 2.61 -3.08
CA GLY A 184 7.02 2.47 -4.51
C GLY A 184 6.22 1.41 -5.26
N GLY A 185 5.63 0.42 -4.59
CA GLY A 185 5.00 -0.73 -5.27
C GLY A 185 3.91 -0.38 -6.28
N THR A 186 3.09 0.64 -6.02
CA THR A 186 2.08 1.09 -7.00
C THR A 186 2.72 1.67 -8.26
N LEU A 187 3.74 2.52 -8.11
CA LEU A 187 4.45 3.11 -9.25
C LEU A 187 5.20 2.03 -10.04
N THR A 188 5.93 1.15 -9.34
CA THR A 188 6.67 0.03 -9.93
C THR A 188 5.75 -0.92 -10.70
N GLY A 189 4.75 -1.50 -10.03
CA GLY A 189 3.92 -2.54 -10.62
C GLY A 189 3.05 -2.05 -11.75
N VAL A 190 2.41 -0.88 -11.58
CA VAL A 190 1.63 -0.25 -12.68
C VAL A 190 2.56 0.18 -13.80
N GLY A 191 3.70 0.81 -13.47
CA GLY A 191 4.66 1.31 -14.46
C GLY A 191 5.21 0.20 -15.35
N GLU A 192 5.69 -0.89 -14.76
CA GLU A 192 6.20 -2.05 -15.51
C GLU A 192 5.12 -2.69 -16.38
N PHE A 193 3.90 -2.87 -15.86
CA PHE A 193 2.80 -3.41 -16.65
C PHE A 193 2.46 -2.50 -17.83
N LEU A 194 2.24 -1.21 -17.60
CA LEU A 194 1.86 -0.27 -18.67
C LEU A 194 2.99 -0.13 -19.70
N LYS A 195 4.25 -0.06 -19.28
CA LYS A 195 5.42 -0.03 -20.18
C LYS A 195 5.55 -1.30 -21.02
N SER A 196 5.16 -2.46 -20.48
CA SER A 196 5.12 -3.71 -21.26
C SER A 196 4.04 -3.70 -22.35
N LYS A 197 2.99 -2.88 -22.21
CA LYS A 197 1.94 -2.69 -23.21
C LYS A 197 2.28 -1.61 -24.23
N ASN A 198 2.80 -0.49 -23.75
CA ASN A 198 3.27 0.61 -24.58
C ASN A 198 4.47 1.30 -23.90
N PRO A 199 5.70 1.19 -24.47
CA PRO A 199 6.90 1.77 -23.88
C PRO A 199 6.91 3.31 -23.86
N ASP A 200 6.04 3.97 -24.64
CA ASP A 200 5.96 5.44 -24.69
C ASP A 200 5.23 6.07 -23.50
N ILE A 201 4.41 5.28 -22.78
CA ILE A 201 3.65 5.74 -21.61
C ILE A 201 4.59 6.36 -20.58
N LYS A 202 4.28 7.56 -20.09
CA LYS A 202 5.11 8.22 -19.06
C LYS A 202 4.67 7.80 -17.66
N ILE A 203 5.63 7.44 -16.83
CA ILE A 203 5.42 7.10 -15.42
C ILE A 203 6.02 8.22 -14.58
N VAL A 204 5.20 8.87 -13.76
CA VAL A 204 5.58 10.08 -13.01
C VAL A 204 5.42 9.82 -11.51
N ALA A 205 6.54 9.84 -10.81
CA ALA A 205 6.59 9.80 -9.35
C ALA A 205 6.22 11.18 -8.76
N VAL A 206 5.47 11.18 -7.67
CA VAL A 206 5.19 12.37 -6.86
C VAL A 206 5.76 12.15 -5.45
N GLU A 207 6.53 13.13 -4.97
CA GLU A 207 7.12 13.14 -3.64
C GLU A 207 6.94 14.51 -2.94
N PRO A 208 7.09 14.59 -1.60
CA PRO A 208 7.04 15.86 -0.88
C PRO A 208 8.23 16.77 -1.21
N ALA A 209 7.95 18.03 -1.53
CA ALA A 209 9.01 19.02 -1.82
C ALA A 209 9.98 19.26 -0.64
N THR A 210 9.53 19.02 0.61
CA THR A 210 10.35 19.15 1.82
C THR A 210 11.05 17.84 2.23
N SER A 211 10.86 16.75 1.47
CA SER A 211 11.59 15.48 1.60
C SER A 211 11.87 14.87 0.22
N PRO A 212 12.59 15.60 -0.67
CA PRO A 212 12.78 15.22 -2.07
C PRO A 212 13.87 14.15 -2.23
N VAL A 213 13.67 12.99 -1.63
CA VAL A 213 14.67 11.90 -1.62
C VAL A 213 14.89 11.33 -3.02
N LEU A 214 13.84 11.20 -3.84
CA LEU A 214 13.95 10.61 -5.17
C LEU A 214 14.64 11.57 -6.17
N SER A 215 14.33 12.87 -6.09
CA SER A 215 14.86 13.88 -7.01
C SER A 215 16.16 14.53 -6.55
N LYS A 216 16.44 14.62 -5.25
CA LYS A 216 17.61 15.34 -4.70
C LYS A 216 18.41 14.53 -3.68
N GLY A 217 17.94 13.36 -3.24
CA GLY A 217 18.62 12.56 -2.21
C GLY A 217 18.49 13.12 -0.79
N GLU A 218 17.67 14.15 -0.57
CA GLU A 218 17.53 14.84 0.71
C GLU A 218 16.23 14.43 1.42
N ALA A 219 16.33 13.95 2.65
CA ALA A 219 15.19 13.63 3.49
C ALA A 219 14.84 14.80 4.42
N GLY A 220 13.55 15.02 4.67
CA GLY A 220 13.08 16.04 5.60
C GLY A 220 11.65 15.81 6.11
N PRO A 221 11.20 16.59 7.11
CA PRO A 221 9.86 16.46 7.65
C PRO A 221 8.80 16.98 6.65
N HIS A 222 7.64 16.31 6.61
CA HIS A 222 6.48 16.76 5.82
C HIS A 222 5.16 16.28 6.44
N LYS A 223 4.03 16.79 5.93
CA LYS A 223 2.68 16.48 6.42
C LYS A 223 1.85 15.61 5.46
N ILE A 224 2.39 15.27 4.30
CA ILE A 224 1.71 14.45 3.29
C ILE A 224 1.79 12.97 3.69
N GLN A 225 0.82 12.50 4.47
CA GLN A 225 0.80 11.12 4.95
C GLN A 225 0.65 10.12 3.80
N GLY A 226 1.39 9.01 3.87
CA GLY A 226 1.32 7.89 2.92
C GLY A 226 2.36 7.89 1.80
N ILE A 227 3.12 8.98 1.63
CA ILE A 227 4.24 9.11 0.68
C ILE A 227 5.48 9.66 1.37
N GLY A 228 6.64 9.67 0.70
CA GLY A 228 7.86 10.33 1.19
C GLY A 228 8.48 9.63 2.40
N ALA A 229 8.87 8.36 2.27
CA ALA A 229 9.35 7.56 3.42
C ALA A 229 10.69 8.05 4.03
N GLY A 230 11.38 9.02 3.42
CA GLY A 230 12.68 9.52 3.87
C GLY A 230 13.87 8.64 3.45
N PHE A 231 13.63 7.67 2.57
CA PHE A 231 14.61 6.79 1.93
C PHE A 231 14.03 6.25 0.62
N VAL A 232 14.87 5.64 -0.23
CA VAL A 232 14.44 4.95 -1.46
C VAL A 232 14.08 3.49 -1.10
N PRO A 233 12.81 3.05 -1.22
CA PRO A 233 12.44 1.66 -0.91
C PRO A 233 12.95 0.66 -1.94
N ASP A 234 13.31 -0.55 -1.52
CA ASP A 234 13.81 -1.63 -2.40
C ASP A 234 12.76 -2.07 -3.44
N VAL A 235 11.47 -1.95 -3.13
CA VAL A 235 10.37 -2.28 -4.05
C VAL A 235 10.20 -1.22 -5.16
N LEU A 236 10.80 -0.04 -5.04
CA LEU A 236 10.73 1.01 -6.06
C LEU A 236 11.71 0.70 -7.20
N ASN A 237 11.19 0.58 -8.43
CA ASN A 237 11.99 0.52 -9.65
C ASN A 237 12.16 1.95 -10.20
N THR A 238 13.38 2.49 -10.08
CA THR A 238 13.74 3.88 -10.46
C THR A 238 14.31 3.97 -11.87
#